data_AF-A0A7X4BPP7-F1
#
_entry.id   AF-A0A7X4BPP7-F1
#
_cell.length_a   1.000
_cell.length_b   1.000
_cell.length_c   1.000
_cell.angle_alpha   90.00
_cell.angle_beta   90.00
_cell.angle_gamma   90.00
#
_symmetry.space_group_name_H-M   'P 1'
#
loop_
_entity.id
_entity.type
_entity.pdbx_description
1 polymer ?
#
loop_
_entity_poly.entity_id
_entity_poly.type
_entity_poly.pdbx_seq_one_letter_code
_entity_poly.pdbx_strand_id
1 'polypeptide(L)'
;MNRKSHILSKAQALSDIGTSETAQSLWLSVATYEEHIAPMLDALGRELEGAVHRISAASCYEKAGEPSRAVNLYRAALAGPLRNDTREDVENMINACLVLLDHQSLEGRSIHLSPRWG
;
A
#
# COMPACT_ATOMS: atom_id res chain seq x y z
N MET A 1 14.84 -10.42 -16.33
CA MET A 1 13.66 -11.00 -15.67
C MET A 1 13.93 -11.10 -14.17
N ASN A 2 14.10 -9.95 -13.50
CA ASN A 2 13.14 -9.22 -12.65
C ASN A 2 12.76 -9.93 -11.33
N ARG A 3 13.70 -9.91 -10.37
CA ARG A 3 13.50 -10.42 -9.01
C ARG A 3 12.21 -9.89 -8.35
N LYS A 4 11.79 -8.67 -8.66
CA LYS A 4 10.52 -8.07 -8.20
C LYS A 4 9.31 -8.85 -8.70
N SER A 5 9.22 -9.17 -9.99
CA SER A 5 8.07 -9.90 -10.53
C SER A 5 7.96 -11.32 -9.94
N HIS A 6 9.09 -11.96 -9.65
CA HIS A 6 9.09 -13.25 -8.96
C HIS A 6 8.54 -13.13 -7.52
N ILE A 7 9.00 -12.11 -6.77
CA ILE A 7 8.53 -11.89 -5.39
C ILE A 7 7.04 -11.54 -5.36
N LEU A 8 6.57 -10.67 -6.26
CA LEU A 8 5.15 -10.30 -6.38
C LEU A 8 4.26 -11.51 -6.70
N SER A 9 4.68 -12.32 -7.68
CA SER A 9 3.94 -13.55 -8.04
C SER A 9 3.90 -14.54 -6.88
N LYS A 10 5.01 -14.69 -6.14
CA LYS A 10 5.06 -15.56 -4.95
C LYS A 10 4.18 -15.02 -3.83
N ALA A 11 4.19 -13.71 -3.55
CA ALA A 11 3.36 -13.10 -2.52
C ALA A 11 1.87 -13.25 -2.84
N GLN A 12 1.48 -13.10 -4.11
CA GLN A 12 0.11 -13.32 -4.55
C GLN A 12 -0.31 -14.79 -4.36
N ALA A 13 0.49 -15.74 -4.84
CA ALA A 13 0.19 -17.16 -4.68
C ALA A 13 0.07 -17.58 -3.19
N LEU A 14 0.91 -17.02 -2.31
CA LEU A 14 0.86 -17.27 -0.88
C LEU A 14 -0.38 -16.67 -0.21
N SER A 15 -0.84 -15.51 -0.70
CA SER A 15 -2.12 -14.91 -0.28
C SER A 15 -3.29 -15.80 -0.68
N ASP A 16 -3.26 -16.35 -1.90
CA ASP A 16 -4.34 -17.16 -2.45
C ASP A 16 -4.49 -18.52 -1.74
N ILE A 17 -3.38 -19.11 -1.26
CA ILE A 17 -3.40 -20.38 -0.50
C ILE A 17 -3.58 -20.20 1.02
N GLY A 18 -3.85 -18.97 1.50
CA GLY A 18 -4.16 -18.70 2.90
C GLY A 18 -2.95 -18.59 3.85
N THR A 19 -1.72 -18.49 3.33
CA THR A 19 -0.50 -18.25 4.13
C THR A 19 -0.26 -16.75 4.35
N SER A 20 -1.19 -16.12 5.07
CA SER A 20 -1.27 -14.66 5.23
C SER A 20 0.01 -14.02 5.75
N GLU A 21 0.66 -14.58 6.76
CA GLU A 21 1.86 -14.01 7.38
C GLU A 21 3.07 -14.00 6.41
N THR A 22 3.25 -15.09 5.65
CA THR A 22 4.35 -15.15 4.67
C THR A 22 4.08 -14.22 3.50
N ALA A 23 2.84 -14.14 3.02
CA ALA A 23 2.44 -13.19 1.99
C ALA A 23 2.67 -11.74 2.44
N GLN A 24 2.24 -11.41 3.66
CA GLN A 24 2.40 -10.09 4.26
C GLN A 24 3.87 -9.66 4.35
N SER A 25 4.75 -10.53 4.84
CA SER A 25 6.18 -10.22 4.92
C SER A 25 6.82 -9.95 3.54
N LEU A 26 6.39 -10.67 2.50
CA LEU A 26 6.87 -10.43 1.14
C LEU A 26 6.34 -9.12 0.57
N TRP A 27 5.05 -8.82 0.77
CA TRP A 27 4.46 -7.54 0.39
C TRP A 27 5.19 -6.38 1.07
N LEU A 28 5.43 -6.47 2.38
CA LEU A 28 6.16 -5.47 3.15
C LEU A 28 7.61 -5.28 2.66
N SER A 29 8.28 -6.37 2.29
CA SER A 29 9.63 -6.32 1.74
C SER A 29 9.69 -5.55 0.43
N VAL A 30 8.75 -5.83 -0.49
CA VAL A 30 8.67 -5.09 -1.77
C VAL A 30 8.28 -3.64 -1.50
N ALA A 31 7.29 -3.39 -0.65
CA ALA A 31 6.82 -2.04 -0.33
C ALA A 31 7.96 -1.13 0.15
N THR A 32 8.79 -1.64 1.07
CA THR A 32 9.94 -0.91 1.62
C THR A 32 11.00 -0.62 0.57
N TYR A 33 11.26 -1.58 -0.33
CA TYR A 33 12.21 -1.39 -1.42
C TYR A 33 11.76 -0.31 -2.40
N GLU A 34 10.48 -0.32 -2.78
CA GLU A 34 9.89 0.66 -3.70
C GLU A 34 9.85 2.06 -3.09
N GLU A 35 9.46 2.17 -1.81
CA GLU A 35 9.45 3.44 -1.07
C GLU A 35 10.84 4.06 -0.98
N HIS A 36 11.89 3.23 -0.82
CA HIS A 36 13.27 3.68 -0.73
C HIS A 36 13.83 4.21 -2.05
N ILE A 37 13.40 3.66 -3.19
CA ILE A 37 13.86 4.09 -4.52
C ILE A 37 13.26 5.45 -4.92
N ALA A 38 12.01 5.71 -4.56
CA ALA A 38 11.29 6.92 -4.97
C ALA A 38 12.07 8.23 -4.71
N PRO A 39 12.57 8.53 -3.50
CA PRO A 39 13.31 9.77 -3.26
C PRO A 39 14.65 9.83 -4.00
N MET A 40 15.27 8.69 -4.32
CA MET A 40 16.50 8.67 -5.12
C MET A 40 16.21 9.07 -6.57
N LEU A 41 15.07 8.65 -7.11
CA LEU A 41 14.64 9.03 -8.45
C LEU A 41 14.29 10.52 -8.52
N ASP A 42 13.60 11.05 -7.51
CA ASP A 42 13.33 12.48 -7.43
C ASP A 42 14.63 13.31 -7.41
N ALA A 43 15.62 12.89 -6.63
CA ALA A 43 16.93 13.56 -6.58
C ALA A 43 17.69 13.53 -7.93
N LEU A 44 17.33 12.59 -8.82
CA LEU A 44 17.87 12.48 -10.17
C LEU A 44 17.02 13.20 -11.23
N GLY A 45 15.98 13.96 -10.83
CA GLY A 45 15.05 14.61 -11.77
C GLY A 45 14.15 13.64 -12.52
N ARG A 46 13.86 12.49 -11.92
CA ARG A 46 12.99 11.42 -12.46
C ARG A 46 11.71 11.31 -11.64
N GLU A 47 11.07 12.43 -11.36
CA GLU A 47 9.93 12.55 -10.45
C GLU A 47 8.71 11.74 -10.91
N LEU A 48 8.51 11.59 -12.22
CA LEU A 48 7.47 10.70 -12.76
C LEU A 48 7.71 9.26 -12.34
N GLU A 49 8.94 8.78 -12.43
CA GLU A 49 9.30 7.43 -12.02
C GLU A 49 9.25 7.29 -10.50
N GLY A 50 9.69 8.31 -9.76
CA GLY A 50 9.53 8.38 -8.32
C GLY A 50 8.06 8.26 -7.88
N ALA A 51 7.13 8.92 -8.59
CA ALA A 51 5.70 8.79 -8.35
C ALA A 51 5.19 7.37 -8.65
N VAL A 52 5.62 6.73 -9.74
CA VAL A 52 5.27 5.33 -10.05
C VAL A 52 5.76 4.36 -8.96
N HIS A 53 6.97 4.54 -8.46
CA HIS A 53 7.52 3.74 -7.36
C HIS A 53 6.73 3.93 -6.06
N ARG A 54 6.26 5.15 -5.76
CA ARG A 54 5.34 5.40 -4.61
C ARG A 54 4.01 4.68 -4.76
N ILE A 55 3.41 4.66 -5.94
CA ILE A 55 2.18 3.89 -6.22
C ILE A 55 2.44 2.39 -6.00
N SER A 56 3.55 1.87 -6.51
CA SER A 56 3.93 0.46 -6.31
C SER A 56 4.14 0.13 -4.83
N ALA A 57 4.77 1.01 -4.07
CA ALA A 57 4.98 0.84 -2.63
C ALA A 57 3.64 0.84 -1.88
N ALA A 58 2.78 1.82 -2.17
CA ALA A 58 1.47 1.97 -1.55
C ALA A 58 0.59 0.73 -1.76
N SER A 59 0.52 0.21 -2.99
CA SER A 59 -0.23 -1.00 -3.30
C SER A 59 0.30 -2.24 -2.55
N CYS A 60 1.62 -2.32 -2.35
CA CYS A 60 2.19 -3.39 -1.54
C CYS A 60 1.87 -3.22 -0.04
N TYR A 61 1.89 -1.99 0.49
CA TYR A 61 1.46 -1.73 1.88
C TYR A 61 -0.01 -2.05 2.11
N GLU A 62 -0.88 -1.71 1.16
CA GLU A 62 -2.30 -2.08 1.19
C GLU A 62 -2.46 -3.60 1.31
N LYS A 63 -1.78 -4.37 0.44
CA LYS A 63 -1.79 -5.84 0.48
C LYS A 63 -1.12 -6.44 1.72
N ALA A 64 -0.23 -5.68 2.38
CA ALA A 64 0.38 -6.06 3.65
C ALA A 64 -0.49 -5.68 4.86
N GLY A 65 -1.68 -5.11 4.67
CA GLY A 65 -2.57 -4.72 5.77
C GLY A 65 -2.18 -3.40 6.45
N GLU A 66 -1.44 -2.53 5.76
CA GLU A 66 -0.97 -1.21 6.24
C GLU A 66 -1.64 -0.05 5.46
N PRO A 67 -2.99 0.08 5.46
CA PRO A 67 -3.69 1.03 4.60
C PRO A 67 -3.38 2.50 4.94
N SER A 68 -3.07 2.83 6.20
CA SER A 68 -2.62 4.17 6.60
C SER A 68 -1.35 4.60 5.85
N ARG A 69 -0.39 3.68 5.72
CA ARG A 69 0.88 3.94 5.03
C ARG A 69 0.67 4.00 3.51
N ALA A 70 -0.21 3.15 2.98
CA ALA A 70 -0.60 3.20 1.57
C ALA A 70 -1.20 4.56 1.19
N VAL A 71 -2.15 5.10 1.98
CA VAL A 71 -2.77 6.42 1.73
C VAL A 71 -1.73 7.54 1.67
N ASN A 72 -0.78 7.57 2.60
CA ASN A 72 0.26 8.59 2.63
C ASN A 72 1.13 8.56 1.36
N LEU A 73 1.47 7.36 0.89
CA LEU A 73 2.28 7.18 -0.31
C LEU A 73 1.51 7.50 -1.59
N TYR A 74 0.23 7.11 -1.70
CA TYR A 74 -0.62 7.52 -2.82
C TYR A 74 -0.77 9.04 -2.88
N ARG A 75 -0.99 9.73 -1.76
CA ARG A 75 -1.02 11.20 -1.69
C ARG A 75 0.29 11.82 -2.15
N ALA A 76 1.43 11.25 -1.72
CA ALA A 76 2.74 11.70 -2.18
C ALA A 76 2.94 11.48 -3.69
N ALA A 77 2.41 10.38 -4.25
CA ALA A 77 2.44 10.13 -5.69
C ALA A 77 1.58 11.16 -6.46
N LEU A 78 0.40 11.53 -5.94
CA LEU A 78 -0.47 12.55 -6.54
C LEU A 78 0.17 13.93 -6.57
N ALA A 79 1.08 14.24 -5.65
CA ALA A 79 1.86 15.48 -5.69
C ALA A 79 2.91 15.49 -6.82
N GLY A 80 3.25 14.31 -7.36
CA GLY A 80 4.17 14.16 -8.48
C GLY A 80 3.51 14.36 -9.86
N PRO A 81 4.32 14.32 -10.93
CA PRO A 81 3.87 14.58 -12.30
C PRO A 81 3.20 13.36 -12.93
N LEU A 82 2.09 12.88 -12.34
CA LEU A 82 1.30 11.79 -12.90
C LEU A 82 0.43 12.23 -14.08
N ARG A 83 0.20 11.31 -15.02
CA ARG A 83 -0.80 11.47 -16.09
C ARG A 83 -2.21 11.43 -15.47
N ASN A 84 -3.17 12.10 -16.12
CA ASN A 84 -4.53 12.25 -15.58
C ASN A 84 -5.25 10.91 -15.37
N ASP A 85 -5.06 9.96 -16.28
CA ASP A 85 -5.62 8.60 -16.15
C ASP A 85 -5.06 7.88 -14.91
N THR A 86 -3.74 7.91 -14.73
CA THR A 86 -3.08 7.34 -13.55
C THR A 86 -3.48 8.05 -12.26
N ARG A 87 -3.73 9.37 -12.32
CA ARG A 87 -4.17 10.17 -11.18
C ARG A 87 -5.54 9.71 -10.67
N GLU A 88 -6.50 9.54 -11.57
CA GLU A 88 -7.85 9.06 -11.23
C GLU A 88 -7.80 7.66 -10.61
N ASP A 89 -6.99 6.75 -11.17
CA ASP A 89 -6.76 5.42 -10.60
C ASP A 89 -6.22 5.51 -9.16
N VAL A 90 -5.23 6.36 -8.91
CA VAL A 90 -4.64 6.54 -7.57
C VAL A 90 -5.64 7.13 -6.58
N GLU A 91 -6.49 8.06 -7.01
CA GLU A 91 -7.57 8.60 -6.17
C GLU A 91 -8.58 7.51 -5.78
N ASN A 92 -8.94 6.63 -6.71
CA ASN A 92 -9.80 5.47 -6.43
C ASN A 92 -9.13 4.51 -5.44
N MET A 93 -7.82 4.26 -5.55
CA MET A 93 -7.08 3.42 -4.61
C MET A 93 -7.01 4.04 -3.21
N ILE A 94 -6.87 5.37 -3.10
CA ILE A 94 -6.96 6.07 -1.80
C ILE A 94 -8.34 5.85 -1.18
N ASN A 95 -9.41 6.03 -1.94
CA ASN A 95 -10.78 5.86 -1.44
C ASN A 95 -11.00 4.43 -0.92
N ALA A 96 -10.50 3.41 -1.63
CA ALA A 96 -10.55 2.02 -1.16
C ALA A 96 -9.81 1.84 0.17
N CYS A 97 -8.61 2.41 0.32
CA CYS A 97 -7.86 2.35 1.58
C CYS A 97 -8.55 3.09 2.73
N LEU A 98 -9.21 4.22 2.46
CA LEU A 98 -9.95 4.97 3.48
C LEU A 98 -11.16 4.17 4.00
N VAL A 99 -11.87 3.48 3.11
CA VAL A 99 -12.96 2.56 3.51
C VAL A 99 -12.44 1.46 4.43
N LEU A 100 -11.29 0.84 4.10
CA LEU A 100 -10.66 -0.16 4.97
C LEU A 100 -10.30 0.39 6.35
N LEU A 101 -9.77 1.62 6.42
CA LEU A 101 -9.43 2.28 7.67
C LEU A 101 -10.66 2.57 8.54
N ASP A 102 -11.75 3.02 7.92
CA ASP A 102 -13.02 3.26 8.61
C ASP A 102 -13.55 1.97 9.22
N HIS A 103 -13.53 0.86 8.48
CA HIS A 103 -13.93 -0.46 9.00
C HIS A 103 -13.05 -0.91 10.18
N GLN A 104 -11.72 -0.79 10.08
CA GLN A 104 -10.80 -1.12 11.18
C GLN A 104 -11.03 -0.25 12.43
N SER A 105 -11.35 1.03 12.24
CA SER A 105 -11.68 1.95 13.34
C SER A 105 -12.96 1.56 14.07
N LEU A 106 -13.97 1.09 13.34
CA LEU A 106 -15.25 0.64 13.90
C LEU A 106 -15.11 -0.69 14.65
N GLU A 107 -14.33 -1.64 14.12
CA GLU A 107 -14.05 -2.92 14.78
C GLU A 107 -13.28 -2.74 16.09
N GLY A 108 -12.27 -1.85 16.11
CA GLY A 108 -11.52 -1.50 17.31
C GLY A 108 -12.35 -0.79 18.39
N ARG A 109 -13.44 -0.09 18.02
CA ARG A 109 -14.37 0.52 18.98
C ARG A 109 -15.36 -0.47 19.58
N SER A 110 -15.75 -1.51 18.84
CA SER A 110 -16.74 -2.49 19.27
C SER A 110 -16.25 -3.36 20.45
N ILE A 111 -14.94 -3.63 20.51
CA ILE A 111 -14.30 -4.39 21.61
C ILE A 111 -14.18 -3.62 22.94
N HIS A 112 -14.55 -2.34 23.00
CA HIS A 112 -14.48 -1.53 24.23
C HIS A 112 -15.85 -1.27 24.88
N LEU A 113 -16.92 -1.85 24.35
CA LEU A 113 -18.27 -1.75 24.91
C LEU A 113 -18.73 -3.10 25.51
N SER A 114 -18.00 -3.61 26.50
CA SER A 114 -18.54 -4.66 27.39
C SER A 114 -19.38 -3.99 28.49
N PRO A 115 -20.67 -4.37 28.67
CA PRO A 115 -21.47 -3.86 29.77
C PRO A 115 -20.94 -4.45 31.08
N ARG A 116 -20.47 -3.58 31.96
CA ARG A 116 -20.17 -3.92 33.35
C ARG A 116 -21.52 -4.10 34.06
N TRP A 117 -22.04 -5.32 34.07
CA TRP A 117 -23.22 -5.67 34.86
C TRP A 117 -22.89 -5.46 36.35
N GLY A 118 -23.62 -4.56 36.98
CA GLY A 118 -23.69 -4.37 38.43
C GLY A 118 -25.07 -4.74 38.93
#